data_AF-A0A2V6EX02-F1
#
_entry.id   AF-A0A2V6EX02-F1
#
_cell.length_a   1.000
_cell.length_b   1.000
_cell.length_c   1.000
_cell.angle_alpha   90.00
_cell.angle_beta   90.00
_cell.angle_gamma   90.00
#
_symmetry.space_group_name_H-M   'P 1'
#
loop_
_entity.id
_entity.type
_entity.pdbx_description
1 polymer ?
#
loop_
_entity_poly.entity_id
_entity_poly.type
_entity_poly.pdbx_seq_one_letter_code
_entity_poly.pdbx_strand_id
1 'polypeptide(L)' 'MRILMISAEAPPLHRAGALVDVLDALPHELRERGHEISVVLP' A
#
# COMPACT_ATOMS: atom_id res chain seq x y z
N MET A 1 -6.48 9.50 9.87
CA MET A 1 -7.14 9.99 8.62
C MET A 1 -7.53 8.80 7.75
N ARG A 2 -8.40 8.99 6.76
CA ARG A 2 -8.76 7.95 5.78
C ARG A 2 -7.99 8.21 4.48
N ILE A 3 -7.19 7.24 4.05
CA ILE A 3 -6.32 7.36 2.87
C ILE A 3 -6.62 6.20 1.93
N LEU A 4 -6.95 6.54 0.68
CA LEU A 4 -7.10 5.60 -0.42
C LEU A 4 -5.87 5.68 -1.31
N MET A 5 -5.18 4.56 -1.49
CA MET A 5 -4.05 4.43 -2.40
C MET A 5 -4.46 3.64 -3.63
N ILE A 6 -3.99 4.07 -4.81
CA ILE A 6 -4.20 3.38 -6.08
C ILE A 6 -2.82 3.02 -6.62
N SER A 7 -2.62 1.76 -6.97
CA SER A 7 -1.34 1.26 -7.46
C SER A 7 -1.55 0.19 -8.52
N ALA A 8 -0.58 0.04 -9.43
CA ALA A 8 -0.53 -1.10 -10.35
C ALA A 8 0.06 -2.36 -9.68
N GLU A 9 0.78 -2.21 -8.57
CA GLU A 9 1.46 -3.29 -7.84
C GLU A 9 1.22 -3.17 -6.33
N ALA A 10 0.87 -4.25 -5.63
CA ALA A 10 0.83 -4.26 -4.16
C ALA A 10 0.78 -5.69 -3.59
N PRO A 11 1.49 -5.99 -2.48
CA PRO A 11 1.46 -7.32 -1.88
C PRO A 11 0.04 -7.85 -1.61
N PRO A 12 -0.22 -9.15 -1.81
CA PRO A 12 0.68 -10.16 -2.37
C PRO A 12 0.67 -10.23 -3.91
N LEU A 13 -0.12 -9.40 -4.59
CA LEU A 13 -0.36 -9.45 -6.02
C LEU A 13 0.65 -8.55 -6.78
N HIS A 14 1.12 -8.97 -7.96
CA HIS A 14 2.04 -8.18 -8.79
C HIS A 14 3.37 -7.78 -8.12
N ARG A 15 4.26 -8.75 -7.87
CA ARG A 15 5.67 -8.50 -7.49
C ARG A 15 6.55 -8.36 -8.73
N ALA A 16 6.68 -7.15 -9.27
CA ALA A 16 7.53 -6.89 -10.44
C ALA A 16 8.68 -5.91 -10.17
N GLY A 17 8.52 -4.95 -9.25
CA GLY A 17 9.60 -4.00 -8.92
C GLY A 17 9.50 -3.35 -7.54
N ALA A 18 10.28 -2.28 -7.34
CA ALA A 18 10.42 -1.56 -6.08
C ALA A 18 9.11 -0.92 -5.57
N LEU A 19 8.10 -0.80 -6.43
CA LEU A 19 6.78 -0.28 -6.04
C LEU A 19 6.10 -1.19 -5.01
N VAL A 20 6.30 -2.51 -5.09
CA VAL A 20 5.79 -3.46 -4.09
C VAL A 20 6.36 -3.20 -2.72
N ASP A 21 7.65 -2.92 -2.61
CA ASP A 21 8.31 -2.69 -1.31
C ASP A 21 7.74 -1.44 -0.63
N VAL A 22 7.44 -0.39 -1.42
CA VAL A 22 6.77 0.82 -0.94
C VAL A 22 5.33 0.52 -0.50
N LEU A 23 4.59 -0.26 -1.30
CA LEU A 23 3.20 -0.65 -1.03
C LEU A 23 3.06 -1.67 0.10
N ASP A 24 4.16 -2.28 0.53
CA ASP A 24 4.25 -3.04 1.77
C ASP A 24 4.54 -2.12 2.98
N ALA A 25 5.62 -1.34 2.90
CA ALA A 25 6.13 -0.57 4.03
C ALA A 25 5.29 0.65 4.39
N LEU A 26 4.88 1.46 3.41
CA LEU A 26 4.20 2.73 3.68
C LEU A 26 2.80 2.55 4.26
N PRO A 27 1.92 1.67 3.73
CA PRO A 27 0.62 1.42 4.34
C PRO A 27 0.73 0.84 5.75
N HIS A 28 1.77 0.04 6.03
CA HIS A 28 2.02 -0.48 7.37
C HIS A 28 2.35 0.66 8.35
N GLU A 29 3.34 1.49 8.04
CA GLU A 29 3.77 2.59 8.90
C GLU A 29 2.66 3.64 9.14
N LEU A 30 1.82 3.90 8.13
CA LEU A 30 0.67 4.80 8.30
C LEU A 30 -0.42 4.18 9.19
N ARG A 31 -0.62 2.87 9.17
CA ARG A 31 -1.56 2.20 10.08
C ARG A 31 -1.08 2.29 11.54
N GLU A 32 0.21 2.10 11.78
CA GLU A 32 0.81 2.27 13.12
C GLU A 32 0.60 3.68 13.68
N ARG A 33 0.52 4.69 12.81
CA ARG A 33 0.22 6.08 13.17
C ARG A 33 -1.28 6.38 13.34
N GLY A 34 -2.15 5.37 13.25
CA GLY A 34 -3.60 5.50 13.43
C GLY A 34 -4.36 5.97 12.19
N HIS A 35 -3.81 5.78 10.99
CA HIS A 35 -4.53 6.05 9.74
C HIS A 35 -5.26 4.79 9.23
N GLU A 36 -6.46 5.00 8.67
CA GLU A 36 -7.21 3.96 7.96
C GLU A 36 -6.77 3.96 6.49
N ILE A 37 -6.15 2.86 6.05
CA ILE A 37 -5.55 2.74 4.71
C ILE A 37 -6.23 1.63 3.90
N SER A 38 -6.69 1.97 2.71
CA SER A 38 -7.15 1.03 1.68
C SER A 38 -6.29 1.14 0.42
N VAL A 39 -6.02 0.01 -0.23
CA VAL A 39 -5.26 -0.06 -1.49
C VAL A 39 -6.15 -0.68 -2.56
N VAL A 40 -6.24 -0.03 -3.72
CA VAL A 40 -6.94 -0.53 -4.91
C VAL A 40 -5.92 -0.87 -5.98
N LEU A 41 -6.09 -2.05 -6.56
CA LEU A 41 -5.32 -2.58 -7.69
C LEU A 41 -6.23 -2.69 -8.92
N PRO A 42 -5.67 -2.62 -10.14
CA PRO A 42 -6.32 -3.10 -11.37
C PRO A 42 -6.75 -4.57 -11.29
#